data_AF-D0P0Y7-F1
#
_entry.id   AF-D0P0Y7-F1
#
_cell.length_a   1.000
_cell.length_b   1.000
_cell.length_c   1.000
_cell.angle_alpha   90.00
_cell.angle_beta   90.00
_cell.angle_gamma   90.00
#
_symmetry.space_group_name_H-M   'P 1'
#
loop_
_entity.id
_entity.type
_entity.pdbx_description
1 polymer ?
#
loop_
_entity_poly.entity_id
_entity_poly.type
_entity_poly.pdbx_seq_one_letter_code
_entity_poly.pdbx_strand_id
1 'polypeptide(L)'
;MTNVAIIYYSMYGHVAKLASSIKAGVTSVPGVKASDADGTLLGFPTRFGGLIGKPCGIFFSSASLGGGQETTAMSMTPFIAHQGMTFVPLGYRSPLVGTNEEIHGGSPWGAGTLANADGSRQPTDVELEIAKIQGQSFAEITKKLSV
;
A
#
# COMPACT_ATOMS: atom_id res chain seq x y z
N MET A 1 2.48 6.18 21.10
CA MET A 1 3.29 5.51 20.07
C MET A 1 2.33 4.85 19.09
N THR A 2 2.36 5.23 17.82
CA THR A 2 1.41 4.75 16.79
C THR A 2 1.88 3.44 16.18
N ASN A 3 0.99 2.48 16.00
CA ASN A 3 1.31 1.20 15.37
C ASN A 3 0.66 1.10 13.99
N VAL A 4 1.45 0.74 12.98
CA VAL A 4 1.00 0.47 11.62
C VAL A 4 1.23 -1.00 11.32
N ALA A 5 0.21 -1.71 10.86
CA ALA A 5 0.34 -3.08 10.39
C ALA A 5 0.50 -3.09 8.87
N ILE A 6 1.53 -3.76 8.36
CA ILE A 6 1.76 -4.00 6.93
C ILE A 6 1.39 -5.45 6.66
N ILE A 7 0.17 -5.62 6.16
CA ILE A 7 -0.44 -6.91 5.90
C ILE A 7 -0.42 -7.14 4.40
N TYR A 8 0.18 -8.24 3.95
CA TYR A 8 0.27 -8.55 2.53
C TYR A 8 0.28 -10.06 2.27
N TYR A 9 0.08 -10.41 1.00
CA TYR A 9 0.33 -11.74 0.46
C TYR A 9 1.28 -11.59 -0.72
N SER A 10 2.29 -12.45 -0.82
CA SER A 10 3.23 -12.42 -1.94
C SER A 10 3.65 -13.83 -2.33
N MET A 11 3.39 -14.19 -3.59
CA MET A 11 3.80 -15.50 -4.13
C MET A 11 5.22 -15.46 -4.70
N TYR A 12 5.60 -14.34 -5.34
CA TYR A 12 6.88 -14.18 -6.03
C TYR A 12 7.75 -13.05 -5.45
N GLY A 13 7.43 -12.55 -4.25
CA GLY A 13 8.24 -11.56 -3.55
C GLY A 13 8.10 -10.10 -4.00
N HIS A 14 7.43 -9.79 -5.13
CA HIS A 14 7.23 -8.40 -5.59
C HIS A 14 6.52 -7.53 -4.54
N VAL A 15 5.41 -8.02 -4.00
CA VAL A 15 4.65 -7.34 -2.94
C VAL A 15 5.45 -7.29 -1.64
N ALA A 16 6.26 -8.31 -1.31
CA ALA A 16 7.13 -8.30 -0.14
C ALA A 16 8.23 -7.22 -0.22
N LYS A 17 8.80 -7.00 -1.42
CA LYS A 17 9.76 -5.91 -1.68
C LYS A 17 9.12 -4.54 -1.53
N LEU A 18 7.92 -4.34 -2.10
CA LEU A 18 7.15 -3.10 -1.88
C LEU A 18 6.82 -2.90 -0.40
N ALA A 19 6.38 -3.95 0.30
CA ALA A 19 6.08 -3.91 1.74
C ALA A 19 7.31 -3.48 2.56
N SER A 20 8.51 -3.93 2.17
CA SER A 20 9.77 -3.52 2.81
C SER A 20 10.06 -2.02 2.63
N SER A 21 9.83 -1.47 1.43
CA SER A 21 9.96 -0.02 1.19
C SER A 21 8.90 0.80 1.92
N ILE A 22 7.65 0.33 1.94
CA ILE A 22 6.56 0.94 2.74
C ILE A 22 6.95 0.96 4.21
N LYS A 23 7.46 -0.16 4.73
CA LYS A 23 7.94 -0.27 6.12
C LYS A 23 9.02 0.75 6.42
N ALA A 24 10.01 0.90 5.54
CA ALA A 24 11.04 1.91 5.68
C ALA A 24 10.45 3.32 5.77
N GLY A 25 9.48 3.65 4.90
CA GLY A 25 8.74 4.90 4.94
C GLY A 25 7.94 5.09 6.24
N VAL A 26 7.23 4.06 6.71
CA VAL A 26 6.46 4.12 7.96
C VAL A 26 7.37 4.39 9.16
N THR A 27 8.51 3.69 9.23
CA THR A 27 9.45 3.78 10.36
C THR A 27 10.30 5.05 10.35
N SER A 28 10.31 5.81 9.26
CA SER A 28 11.00 7.11 9.20
C SER A 28 10.29 8.20 10.01
N VAL A 29 8.98 8.02 10.29
CA VAL A 29 8.17 8.98 11.05
C VAL A 29 8.38 8.77 12.56
N PRO A 30 8.88 9.77 13.31
CA PRO A 30 9.14 9.62 14.74
C PRO A 30 7.89 9.24 15.54
N GLY A 31 8.02 8.21 16.39
CA GLY A 31 6.94 7.72 17.25
C GLY A 31 5.92 6.80 16.57
N VAL A 32 6.20 6.36 15.33
CA VAL A 32 5.44 5.34 14.59
C VAL A 32 6.28 4.07 14.47
N LYS A 33 5.67 2.91 14.71
CA LYS A 33 6.29 1.59 14.48
C LYS A 33 5.50 0.80 13.44
N ALA A 34 6.20 -0.07 12.70
CA ALA A 34 5.60 -1.00 11.77
C ALA A 34 5.59 -2.43 12.34
N SER A 35 4.52 -3.17 12.09
CA SER A 35 4.39 -4.60 12.37
C SER A 35 4.12 -5.33 11.06
N ASP A 36 4.91 -6.36 10.76
CA ASP A 36 4.75 -7.16 9.56
C ASP A 36 3.76 -8.30 9.83
N ALA A 37 2.99 -8.69 8.81
CA ALA A 37 2.24 -9.94 8.80
C ALA A 37 2.56 -10.70 7.51
N ASP A 38 2.96 -11.97 7.64
CA ASP A 38 3.39 -12.83 6.53
C ASP A 38 2.23 -13.37 5.66
N GLY A 39 1.00 -13.04 6.03
CA GLY A 39 -0.22 -13.44 5.33
C GLY A 39 -1.43 -13.22 6.22
N THR A 40 -2.54 -12.76 5.65
CA THR A 40 -3.82 -12.66 6.38
C THR A 40 -4.97 -13.05 5.47
N LEU A 41 -5.67 -14.11 5.85
CA LEU A 41 -6.96 -14.47 5.27
C LEU A 41 -8.03 -13.62 5.95
N LEU A 42 -8.52 -12.58 5.28
CA LEU A 42 -9.50 -11.65 5.84
C LEU A 42 -10.91 -12.25 5.65
N GLY A 43 -11.37 -13.04 6.62
CA GLY A 43 -12.76 -13.49 6.71
C GLY A 43 -13.41 -12.88 7.93
N PHE A 44 -14.28 -11.88 7.75
CA PHE A 44 -15.00 -11.26 8.86
C PHE A 44 -16.50 -11.19 8.58
N PRO A 45 -17.37 -11.51 9.56
CA PRO A 45 -18.76 -11.10 9.49
C PRO A 45 -18.83 -9.57 9.50
N THR A 46 -19.81 -8.99 8.82
CA THR A 46 -20.00 -7.52 8.68
C THR A 46 -20.30 -6.80 10.00
N ARG A 47 -20.19 -7.48 11.14
CA ARG A 47 -20.57 -7.01 12.47
C ARG A 47 -19.54 -7.43 13.51
N PHE A 48 -18.45 -6.67 13.66
CA PHE A 48 -17.70 -6.56 14.93
C PHE A 48 -16.92 -5.23 15.10
N GLY A 49 -17.01 -4.26 14.20
CA GLY A 49 -16.61 -2.86 14.42
C GLY A 49 -15.13 -2.55 14.75
N GLY A 50 -14.28 -3.55 14.94
CA GLY A 50 -12.90 -3.38 15.41
C GLY A 50 -11.95 -2.63 14.45
N LEU A 51 -12.41 -2.34 13.24
CA LEU A 51 -11.68 -1.57 12.22
C LEU A 51 -12.29 -0.18 11.96
N ILE A 52 -13.39 0.18 12.62
CA ILE A 52 -14.03 1.49 12.45
C ILE A 52 -13.04 2.61 12.77
N GLY A 53 -12.92 3.58 11.87
CA GLY A 53 -12.03 4.75 11.98
C GLY A 53 -10.54 4.45 11.78
N LYS A 54 -10.14 3.18 11.60
CA LYS A 54 -8.73 2.83 11.37
C LYS A 54 -8.30 3.22 9.95
N PRO A 55 -7.16 3.91 9.79
CA PRO A 55 -6.63 4.23 8.47
C PRO A 55 -6.26 2.96 7.67
N CYS A 56 -6.50 2.99 6.35
CA CYS A 56 -6.16 1.91 5.42
C CYS A 56 -5.54 2.48 4.15
N GLY A 57 -4.35 2.03 3.79
CA GLY A 57 -3.70 2.29 2.50
C GLY A 57 -3.54 0.99 1.71
N ILE A 58 -3.48 1.08 0.38
CA ILE A 58 -3.38 -0.09 -0.51
C ILE A 58 -2.10 0.03 -1.34
N PHE A 59 -1.46 -1.11 -1.61
CA PHE A 59 -0.37 -1.26 -2.57
C PHE A 59 -0.51 -2.61 -3.27
N PHE A 60 0.02 -2.75 -4.49
CA PHE A 60 -0.27 -3.89 -5.36
C PHE A 60 0.86 -4.21 -6.33
N SER A 61 0.72 -5.34 -7.03
CA SER A 61 1.57 -5.72 -8.14
C SER A 61 0.71 -6.28 -9.28
N SER A 62 1.04 -5.95 -10.52
CA SER A 62 0.40 -6.54 -11.70
C SER A 62 1.44 -7.01 -12.71
N ALA A 63 1.03 -7.89 -13.63
CA ALA A 63 1.89 -8.34 -14.72
C ALA A 63 2.10 -7.26 -15.80
N SER A 64 1.10 -6.44 -16.07
CA SER A 64 1.09 -5.47 -17.18
C SER A 64 0.64 -4.08 -16.76
N LEU A 65 1.02 -3.08 -17.56
CA LEU A 65 0.77 -1.65 -17.33
C LEU A 65 -0.70 -1.31 -17.04
N GLY A 66 -1.62 -1.74 -17.89
CA GLY A 66 -3.06 -1.47 -17.71
C GLY A 66 -3.80 -2.54 -16.90
N GLY A 67 -3.14 -3.66 -16.62
CA GLY A 67 -3.76 -4.83 -15.98
C GLY A 67 -3.95 -4.64 -14.48
N GLY A 68 -4.90 -3.81 -14.06
CA GLY A 68 -5.28 -3.70 -12.66
C GLY A 68 -4.40 -2.80 -11.78
N GLN A 69 -3.55 -1.94 -12.37
CA GLN A 69 -2.76 -0.92 -11.64
C GLN A 69 -3.62 0.16 -10.95
N GLU A 70 -4.91 0.20 -11.25
CA GLU A 70 -5.88 1.09 -10.58
C GLU A 70 -7.04 0.30 -9.97
N THR A 71 -7.65 -0.57 -10.78
CA THR A 71 -8.87 -1.28 -10.39
C THR A 71 -8.67 -2.26 -9.23
N THR A 72 -7.47 -2.79 -9.03
CA THR A 72 -7.15 -3.62 -7.85
C THR A 72 -7.38 -2.84 -6.56
N ALA A 73 -6.87 -1.61 -6.47
CA ALA A 73 -7.09 -0.76 -5.30
C ALA A 73 -8.54 -0.24 -5.24
N MET A 74 -9.12 0.15 -6.39
CA MET A 74 -10.49 0.64 -6.46
C MET A 74 -11.51 -0.39 -5.96
N SER A 75 -11.33 -1.66 -6.33
CA SER A 75 -12.23 -2.77 -5.94
C SER A 75 -12.13 -3.16 -4.45
N MET A 76 -11.13 -2.66 -3.73
CA MET A 76 -11.03 -2.81 -2.27
C MET A 76 -11.83 -1.74 -1.52
N THR A 77 -12.23 -0.64 -2.16
CA THR A 77 -12.97 0.45 -1.49
C THR A 77 -14.31 0.02 -0.88
N PRO A 78 -15.11 -0.90 -1.49
CA PRO A 78 -16.31 -1.42 -0.82
C PRO A 78 -15.97 -2.17 0.48
N PHE A 79 -14.88 -2.94 0.50
CA PHE A 79 -14.44 -3.62 1.71
C PHE A 79 -14.06 -2.62 2.81
N ILE A 80 -13.26 -1.60 2.47
CA ILE A 80 -12.87 -0.53 3.41
C ILE A 80 -14.12 0.17 3.98
N ALA A 81 -15.09 0.50 3.12
CA ALA A 81 -16.34 1.12 3.53
C ALA A 81 -17.14 0.24 4.50
N HIS A 82 -17.30 -1.05 4.19
CA HIS A 82 -18.03 -1.99 5.04
C HIS A 82 -17.35 -2.27 6.38
N GLN A 83 -16.02 -2.12 6.47
CA GLN A 83 -15.27 -2.21 7.72
C GLN A 83 -15.26 -0.89 8.52
N GLY A 84 -15.81 0.19 7.95
CA GLY A 84 -15.82 1.53 8.56
C GLY A 84 -14.43 2.17 8.64
N MET A 85 -13.49 1.72 7.82
CA MET A 85 -12.11 2.21 7.81
C MET A 85 -11.99 3.54 7.06
N THR A 86 -10.93 4.30 7.35
CA THR A 86 -10.61 5.53 6.62
C THR A 86 -9.64 5.23 5.49
N PHE A 87 -10.09 5.29 4.24
CA PHE A 87 -9.19 5.14 3.10
C PHE A 87 -8.20 6.31 3.02
N VAL A 88 -6.91 6.00 2.99
CA VAL A 88 -5.83 6.96 2.80
C VAL A 88 -5.12 6.63 1.49
N PRO A 89 -5.49 7.28 0.37
CA PRO A 89 -4.83 7.06 -0.92
C PRO A 89 -3.42 7.65 -0.93
N LEU A 90 -2.57 7.18 -1.84
CA LEU A 90 -1.28 7.82 -2.13
C LEU A 90 -1.47 9.26 -2.63
N GLY A 91 -2.44 9.47 -3.52
CA GLY A 91 -2.60 10.72 -4.26
C GLY A 91 -1.38 11.02 -5.13
N TYR A 92 -1.07 12.31 -5.31
CA TYR A 92 0.16 12.77 -5.98
C TYR A 92 1.25 13.19 -4.99
N ARG A 93 1.25 12.59 -3.79
CA ARG A 93 2.26 12.90 -2.76
C ARG A 93 3.67 12.48 -3.17
N SER A 94 3.78 11.46 -4.01
CA SER A 94 4.99 11.22 -4.79
C SER A 94 4.81 11.84 -6.19
N PRO A 95 5.62 12.84 -6.58
CA PRO A 95 5.59 13.37 -7.94
C PRO A 95 6.00 12.31 -8.98
N LEU A 96 6.72 11.27 -8.54
CA LEU A 96 7.16 10.16 -9.38
C LEU A 96 6.01 9.34 -9.94
N VAL A 97 4.78 9.44 -9.42
CA VAL A 97 3.60 8.76 -10.00
C VAL A 97 3.27 9.30 -11.40
N GLY A 98 3.67 10.54 -11.72
CA GLY A 98 3.41 11.19 -13.00
C GLY A 98 4.59 11.20 -13.98
N THR A 99 5.70 10.51 -13.68
CA THR A 99 6.84 10.42 -14.62
C THR A 99 6.45 9.72 -15.91
N ASN A 100 7.10 10.11 -16.99
CA ASN A 100 7.06 9.40 -18.28
C ASN A 100 8.47 8.97 -18.73
N GLU A 101 9.46 9.07 -17.84
CA GLU A 101 10.87 8.79 -18.04
C GLU A 101 11.15 7.27 -18.09
N GLU A 102 10.39 6.47 -17.34
CA GLU A 102 10.46 5.00 -17.39
C GLU A 102 9.09 4.35 -17.23
N ILE A 103 8.99 3.07 -17.61
CA ILE A 103 7.82 2.25 -17.31
C ILE A 103 7.82 1.90 -15.82
N HIS A 104 6.78 2.35 -15.11
CA HIS A 104 6.59 2.07 -13.69
C HIS A 104 5.14 1.74 -13.36
N GLY A 105 4.94 1.04 -12.23
CA GLY A 105 3.64 0.86 -11.60
C GLY A 105 3.28 1.98 -10.62
N GLY A 106 2.06 1.91 -10.09
CA GLY A 106 1.52 2.85 -9.13
C GLY A 106 0.58 3.87 -9.75
N SER A 107 -0.33 4.37 -8.92
CA SER A 107 -1.34 5.35 -9.29
C SER A 107 -1.72 6.17 -8.06
N PRO A 108 -2.55 7.22 -8.20
CA PRO A 108 -3.06 7.95 -7.04
C PRO A 108 -3.80 7.08 -6.02
N TRP A 109 -4.27 5.89 -6.42
CA TRP A 109 -4.91 4.92 -5.52
C TRP A 109 -3.93 4.24 -4.55
N GLY A 110 -2.65 4.11 -4.93
CA GLY A 110 -1.63 3.40 -4.18
C GLY A 110 -0.38 3.10 -5.00
N ALA A 111 0.72 2.79 -4.33
CA ALA A 111 1.97 2.34 -4.92
C ALA A 111 1.78 0.98 -5.57
N GLY A 112 2.42 0.80 -6.72
CA GLY A 112 2.32 -0.40 -7.53
C GLY A 112 3.67 -0.77 -8.13
N THR A 113 3.81 -2.03 -8.52
CA THR A 113 4.96 -2.52 -9.27
C THR A 113 4.52 -3.44 -10.40
N LEU A 114 5.31 -3.48 -11.48
CA LEU A 114 5.08 -4.36 -12.62
C LEU A 114 6.00 -5.58 -12.54
N ALA A 115 5.41 -6.78 -12.68
CA ALA A 115 6.11 -8.05 -12.52
C ALA A 115 6.43 -8.76 -13.85
N ASN A 116 6.05 -8.22 -15.01
CA ASN A 116 5.93 -8.95 -16.28
C ASN A 116 4.94 -10.14 -16.22
N ALA A 117 4.60 -10.70 -17.39
CA ALA A 117 3.73 -11.87 -17.49
C ALA A 117 4.34 -13.13 -16.85
N ASP A 118 5.67 -13.24 -16.86
CA ASP A 118 6.44 -14.36 -16.32
C ASP A 118 6.89 -14.15 -14.87
N GLY A 119 6.59 -12.99 -14.27
CA GLY A 119 7.05 -12.67 -12.91
C GLY A 119 8.52 -12.30 -12.80
N SER A 120 9.23 -12.07 -13.91
CA SER A 120 10.68 -11.82 -13.91
C SER A 120 11.06 -10.40 -13.48
N ARG A 121 10.25 -9.39 -13.82
CA ARG A 121 10.59 -7.97 -13.57
C ARG A 121 10.46 -7.66 -12.09
N GLN A 122 11.55 -7.19 -11.49
CA GLN A 122 11.55 -6.75 -10.10
C GLN A 122 11.14 -5.29 -9.96
N PRO A 123 10.67 -4.87 -8.77
CA PRO A 123 10.36 -3.46 -8.55
C PRO A 123 11.54 -2.55 -8.85
N THR A 124 11.30 -1.46 -9.59
CA THR A 124 12.35 -0.47 -9.92
C THR A 124 12.56 0.49 -8.77
N ASP A 125 13.66 1.25 -8.81
CA ASP A 125 13.96 2.26 -7.80
C ASP A 125 12.86 3.34 -7.72
N VAL A 126 12.25 3.71 -8.86
CA VAL A 126 11.10 4.62 -8.90
C VAL A 126 9.91 4.03 -8.13
N GLU A 127 9.56 2.77 -8.38
CA GLU A 127 8.44 2.10 -7.72
C GLU A 127 8.70 1.93 -6.21
N LEU A 128 9.93 1.61 -5.82
CA LEU A 128 10.34 1.47 -4.42
C LEU A 128 10.31 2.82 -3.69
N GLU A 129 10.73 3.91 -4.34
CA GLU A 129 10.68 5.25 -3.75
C GLU A 129 9.23 5.75 -3.63
N ILE A 130 8.38 5.50 -4.63
CA ILE A 130 6.93 5.77 -4.52
C ILE A 130 6.33 5.04 -3.31
N ALA A 131 6.65 3.77 -3.12
CA ALA A 131 6.16 2.96 -2.01
C ALA A 131 6.64 3.49 -0.65
N LYS A 132 7.90 3.92 -0.56
CA LYS A 132 8.46 4.55 0.63
C LYS A 132 7.76 5.88 0.96
N ILE A 133 7.53 6.73 -0.03
CA ILE A 133 6.79 8.00 0.15
C ILE A 133 5.35 7.72 0.61
N GLN A 134 4.69 6.70 0.05
CA GLN A 134 3.38 6.27 0.54
C GLN A 134 3.45 5.88 2.02
N GLY A 135 4.41 5.03 2.41
CA GLY A 135 4.59 4.60 3.79
C GLY A 135 4.77 5.76 4.77
N GLN A 136 5.63 6.72 4.40
CA GLN A 136 5.86 7.92 5.21
C GLN A 136 4.59 8.76 5.36
N SER A 137 3.95 9.10 4.24
CA SER A 137 2.75 9.94 4.30
C SER A 137 1.59 9.26 5.03
N PHE A 138 1.42 7.95 4.80
CA PHE A 138 0.43 7.16 5.51
C PHE A 138 0.68 7.17 7.02
N ALA A 139 1.93 7.02 7.45
CA ALA A 139 2.31 7.07 8.86
C ALA A 139 2.05 8.45 9.49
N GLU A 140 2.35 9.53 8.79
CA GLU A 140 2.05 10.90 9.26
C GLU A 140 0.54 11.13 9.46
N ILE A 141 -0.28 10.66 8.52
CA ILE A 141 -1.74 10.76 8.61
C ILE A 141 -2.26 9.87 9.73
N THR A 142 -1.79 8.62 9.80
CA THR A 142 -2.19 7.66 10.83
C THR A 142 -1.86 8.18 12.22
N LYS A 143 -0.68 8.80 12.40
CA LYS A 143 -0.30 9.42 13.67
C LYS A 143 -1.24 10.54 14.09
N LYS A 144 -1.77 11.34 13.15
CA LYS A 144 -2.75 12.40 13.43
C LYS A 144 -4.13 11.86 13.78
N LEU A 145 -4.50 10.70 13.23
CA LEU A 145 -5.79 10.03 13.47
C LEU A 145 -5.77 9.09 14.68
N SER A 146 -4.58 8.70 15.13
CA SER A 146 -4.39 7.90 16.33
C SER A 146 -4.55 8.79 17.56
N VAL A 147 -5.56 8.51 18.37
CA VAL A 147 -5.74 9.09 19.71
C VAL A 147 -4.78 8.41 20.70
#